data_AF-A0A6I2FTG1-F1
#
_entry.id   AF-A0A6I2FTG1-F1
#
_cell.length_a   1.000
_cell.length_b   1.000
_cell.length_c   1.000
_cell.angle_alpha   90.00
_cell.angle_beta   90.00
_cell.angle_gamma   90.00
#
_symmetry.space_group_name_H-M   'P 1'
#
loop_
_entity.id
_entity.type
_entity.pdbx_description
1 polymer ?
#
loop_
_entity_poly.entity_id
_entity_poly.type
_entity_poly.pdbx_seq_one_letter_code
_entity_poly.pdbx_strand_id
1 'polypeptide(L)'
;MDFPQYAANEVDAEFYDATALTSNPAFWAYHLCGLVSESPGWFGVPEAEFRRLRDEQLFNPLRWPVLRIPLAGGHEIVIVYETYELIPAEEYEYAVQYWLRIAGQEPPHILGAAEMEGAYGGIRWPELVKAAAPAGTGGIQQPSARLLALLPILTDADIPQSEFLPMVSAALREQGATAPEAQTQALLTDRQYGEDATWSVDAEGIWTCDTWPNSRLRTHSHNPRPAAVSRALAP
;
A
#
# COMPACT_ATOMS: atom_id res chain seq x y z
N MET A 1 -16.98 3.58 14.39
CA MET A 1 -15.95 2.65 13.87
C MET A 1 -14.67 3.21 14.46
N ASP A 2 -14.17 2.60 15.53
CA ASP A 2 -13.09 3.21 16.31
C ASP A 2 -11.75 2.77 15.73
N PHE A 3 -11.12 3.68 15.00
CA PHE A 3 -9.75 3.53 14.50
C PHE A 3 -8.76 3.94 15.59
N PRO A 4 -7.56 3.33 15.64
CA PRO A 4 -6.60 3.66 16.69
C PRO A 4 -6.22 5.14 16.66
N GLN A 5 -6.27 5.77 17.83
CA GLN A 5 -6.06 7.19 18.12
C GLN A 5 -4.69 7.78 17.71
N TYR A 6 -3.85 7.06 16.97
CA TYR A 6 -2.50 7.53 16.64
C TYR A 6 -2.44 8.57 15.51
N ALA A 7 -3.54 8.78 14.77
CA ALA A 7 -3.72 9.90 13.84
C ALA A 7 -4.82 10.90 14.30
N ALA A 8 -5.48 10.63 15.43
CA ALA A 8 -6.74 11.28 15.82
C ALA A 8 -6.57 12.56 16.64
N ASN A 9 -5.40 13.20 16.63
CA ASN A 9 -5.22 14.40 17.44
C ASN A 9 -5.70 15.70 16.78
N GLU A 10 -5.93 15.77 15.46
CA GLU A 10 -6.27 17.07 14.85
C GLU A 10 -7.38 17.09 13.77
N VAL A 11 -7.92 15.96 13.29
CA VAL A 11 -9.03 16.00 12.31
C VAL A 11 -10.07 14.88 12.54
N ASP A 12 -11.33 15.26 12.80
CA ASP A 12 -12.50 14.36 12.85
C ASP A 12 -12.89 13.90 11.41
N ALA A 13 -12.00 13.20 10.71
CA ALA A 13 -12.24 12.78 9.33
C ALA A 13 -13.19 11.58 9.26
N GLU A 14 -14.19 11.63 8.37
CA GLU A 14 -15.05 10.50 8.05
C GLU A 14 -14.37 9.56 7.05
N PHE A 15 -14.44 8.26 7.26
CA PHE A 15 -13.92 7.29 6.30
C PHE A 15 -15.01 6.87 5.33
N TYR A 16 -14.67 6.76 4.05
CA TYR A 16 -15.61 6.28 3.04
C TYR A 16 -14.99 5.21 2.13
N ASP A 17 -15.83 4.29 1.65
CA ASP A 17 -15.38 3.25 0.73
C ASP A 17 -15.03 3.85 -0.64
N ALA A 18 -13.76 3.75 -1.00
CA ALA A 18 -13.20 4.28 -2.23
C ALA A 18 -12.97 3.20 -3.29
N THR A 19 -13.45 1.97 -3.08
CA THR A 19 -13.21 0.82 -3.99
C THR A 19 -13.58 1.13 -5.43
N ALA A 20 -14.63 1.93 -5.68
CA ALA A 20 -15.02 2.32 -7.03
C ALA A 20 -13.92 3.09 -7.79
N LEU A 21 -13.00 3.75 -7.10
CA LEU A 21 -11.87 4.47 -7.72
C LEU A 21 -10.90 3.53 -8.43
N THR A 22 -10.82 2.26 -8.05
CA THR A 22 -9.89 1.31 -8.68
C THR A 22 -10.24 0.97 -10.12
N SER A 23 -11.40 1.40 -10.62
CA SER A 23 -11.78 1.32 -12.04
C SER A 23 -11.35 2.55 -12.85
N ASN A 24 -10.79 3.58 -12.22
CA ASN A 24 -10.32 4.79 -12.87
C ASN A 24 -8.79 4.74 -13.10
N PRO A 25 -8.28 4.81 -14.34
CA PRO A 25 -6.84 4.87 -14.60
C PRO A 25 -6.12 6.05 -13.90
N ALA A 26 -6.79 7.18 -13.67
CA ALA A 26 -6.24 8.31 -12.92
C ALA A 26 -5.90 7.95 -11.47
N PHE A 27 -6.66 7.02 -10.87
CA PHE A 27 -6.38 6.52 -9.53
C PHE A 27 -5.07 5.73 -9.52
N TRP A 28 -4.84 4.86 -10.50
CA TRP A 28 -3.60 4.09 -10.58
C TRP A 28 -2.39 4.96 -10.93
N ALA A 29 -2.59 5.96 -11.78
CA ALA A 29 -1.57 6.97 -12.05
C ALA A 29 -1.13 7.66 -10.76
N TYR A 30 -2.07 8.03 -9.89
CA TYR A 30 -1.78 8.64 -8.59
C TYR A 30 -1.17 7.64 -7.60
N HIS A 31 -1.79 6.48 -7.43
CA HIS A 31 -1.39 5.48 -6.44
C HIS A 31 0.06 5.00 -6.62
N LEU A 32 0.51 4.92 -7.87
CA LEU A 32 1.85 4.47 -8.21
C LEU A 32 2.82 5.63 -8.45
N CYS A 33 2.38 6.90 -8.33
CA CYS A 33 3.16 8.00 -8.88
C CYS A 33 4.52 8.20 -8.20
N GLY A 34 4.60 7.91 -6.92
CA GLY A 34 5.83 8.07 -6.17
C GLY A 34 6.79 6.87 -6.26
N LEU A 35 6.36 5.73 -6.81
CA LEU A 35 7.21 4.53 -6.81
C LEU A 35 8.44 4.65 -7.72
N VAL A 36 8.39 5.55 -8.70
CA VAL A 36 9.45 5.80 -9.68
C VAL A 36 9.57 7.29 -9.93
N SER A 37 10.70 7.73 -10.50
CA SER A 37 10.95 9.14 -10.82
C SER A 37 9.99 9.74 -11.85
N GLU A 38 9.49 8.92 -12.79
CA GLU A 38 8.61 9.36 -13.87
C GLU A 38 7.43 8.38 -14.07
N SER A 39 6.29 8.73 -13.48
CA SER A 39 5.09 7.88 -13.39
C SER A 39 3.77 8.46 -13.95
N PRO A 40 3.49 9.79 -13.96
CA PRO A 40 2.12 10.25 -14.20
C PRO A 40 1.59 9.92 -15.61
N GLY A 41 2.51 9.81 -16.58
CA GLY A 41 2.17 9.47 -17.97
C GLY A 41 1.83 8.00 -18.20
N TRP A 42 1.99 7.13 -17.19
CA TRP A 42 1.89 5.68 -17.39
C TRP A 42 0.53 5.20 -17.86
N PHE A 43 -0.52 5.93 -17.52
CA PHE A 43 -1.90 5.59 -17.82
C PHE A 43 -2.52 6.49 -18.90
N GLY A 44 -1.72 7.37 -19.53
CA GLY A 44 -2.20 8.31 -20.56
C GLY A 44 -3.26 9.29 -20.04
N VAL A 45 -3.34 9.48 -18.73
CA VAL A 45 -4.32 10.33 -18.06
C VAL A 45 -3.95 11.80 -18.26
N PRO A 46 -4.86 12.65 -18.75
CA PRO A 46 -4.61 14.09 -18.83
C PRO A 46 -4.31 14.68 -17.44
N GLU A 47 -3.34 15.60 -17.37
CA GLU A 47 -2.94 16.22 -16.10
C GLU A 47 -4.11 16.86 -15.34
N ALA A 48 -5.06 17.46 -16.06
CA ALA A 48 -6.27 18.04 -15.45
C ALA A 48 -7.16 16.99 -14.77
N GLU A 49 -7.27 15.79 -15.35
CA GLU A 49 -8.04 14.68 -14.76
C GLU A 49 -7.33 14.10 -13.54
N PHE A 50 -6.01 13.93 -13.63
CA PHE A 50 -5.16 13.52 -12.50
C PHE A 50 -5.31 14.48 -11.30
N ARG A 51 -5.13 15.78 -11.53
CA ARG A 51 -5.26 16.81 -10.47
C ARG A 51 -6.67 16.84 -9.90
N ARG A 52 -7.70 16.74 -10.75
CA ARG A 52 -9.09 16.71 -10.31
C ARG A 52 -9.39 15.52 -9.40
N LEU A 53 -8.97 14.31 -9.78
CA LEU A 53 -9.14 13.13 -8.94
C LEU A 53 -8.46 13.33 -7.58
N ARG A 54 -7.20 13.77 -7.61
CA ARG A 54 -6.42 14.05 -6.40
C ARG A 54 -7.17 15.01 -5.48
N ASP A 55 -7.50 16.20 -5.97
CA ASP A 55 -8.04 17.29 -5.15
C ASP A 55 -9.48 17.04 -4.69
N GLU A 56 -10.33 16.45 -5.53
CA GLU A 56 -11.76 16.27 -5.21
C GLU A 56 -12.04 14.97 -4.44
N GLN A 57 -11.22 13.94 -4.63
CA GLN A 57 -11.53 12.61 -4.11
C GLN A 57 -10.46 12.07 -3.17
N LEU A 58 -9.16 12.27 -3.42
CA LEU A 58 -8.13 11.69 -2.55
C LEU A 58 -7.74 12.62 -1.40
N PHE A 59 -7.73 13.92 -1.63
CA PHE A 59 -7.15 14.94 -0.75
C PHE A 59 -8.22 15.76 -0.04
N ASN A 60 -9.15 15.08 0.62
CA ASN A 60 -10.17 15.73 1.42
C ASN A 60 -9.86 15.57 2.92
N PRO A 61 -9.47 16.64 3.64
CA PRO A 61 -9.09 16.54 5.04
C PRO A 61 -10.24 16.07 5.93
N LEU A 62 -11.49 16.24 5.51
CA LEU A 62 -12.67 15.83 6.28
C LEU A 62 -13.20 14.44 5.88
N ARG A 63 -12.72 13.87 4.76
CA ARG A 63 -13.23 12.60 4.23
C ARG A 63 -12.11 11.76 3.65
N TRP A 64 -11.60 10.82 4.42
CA TRP A 64 -10.49 9.96 4.00
C TRP A 64 -10.98 8.75 3.20
N PRO A 65 -10.51 8.58 1.95
CA PRO A 65 -10.78 7.40 1.14
C PRO A 65 -10.19 6.14 1.78
N VAL A 66 -10.96 5.06 1.79
CA VAL A 66 -10.53 3.77 2.29
C VAL A 66 -10.74 2.68 1.25
N LEU A 67 -9.68 1.93 0.96
CA LEU A 67 -9.73 0.69 0.19
C LEU A 67 -9.54 -0.50 1.10
N ARG A 68 -10.18 -1.62 0.77
CA ARG A 68 -10.15 -2.84 1.57
C ARG A 68 -9.75 -4.01 0.71
N ILE A 69 -8.86 -4.85 1.20
CA ILE A 69 -8.43 -6.09 0.58
C ILE A 69 -8.70 -7.21 1.58
N PRO A 70 -9.83 -7.92 1.45
CA PRO A 70 -10.11 -9.06 2.30
C PRO A 70 -9.10 -10.18 2.05
N LEU A 71 -8.63 -10.77 3.14
CA LEU A 71 -7.72 -11.90 3.17
C LEU A 71 -8.43 -13.15 3.69
N ALA A 72 -7.77 -14.30 3.57
CA ALA A 72 -8.23 -15.54 4.21
C ALA A 72 -8.30 -15.40 5.74
N GLY A 73 -9.12 -16.23 6.39
CA GLY A 73 -9.26 -16.21 7.86
C GLY A 73 -10.01 -14.99 8.40
N GLY A 74 -10.63 -14.18 7.53
CA GLY A 74 -11.33 -12.95 7.92
C GLY A 74 -10.39 -11.79 8.28
N HIS A 75 -9.10 -11.91 7.96
CA HIS A 75 -8.16 -10.79 8.02
C HIS A 75 -8.40 -9.83 6.85
N GLU A 76 -7.84 -8.63 6.93
CA GLU A 76 -8.03 -7.61 5.91
C GLU A 76 -6.85 -6.64 5.91
N ILE A 77 -6.44 -6.21 4.71
CA ILE A 77 -5.59 -5.02 4.55
C ILE A 77 -6.49 -3.84 4.23
N VAL A 78 -6.30 -2.75 4.97
CA VAL A 78 -7.01 -1.48 4.82
C VAL A 78 -5.99 -0.45 4.36
N ILE A 79 -6.29 0.24 3.26
CA ILE A 79 -5.47 1.30 2.70
C ILE A 79 -6.23 2.60 2.91
N VAL A 80 -5.63 3.54 3.62
CA VAL A 80 -6.25 4.82 3.99
C VAL A 80 -5.47 5.95 3.35
N TYR A 81 -6.14 6.79 2.56
CA TYR A 81 -5.56 8.01 2.00
C TYR A 81 -5.81 9.13 3.00
N GLU A 82 -4.83 9.38 3.85
CA GLU A 82 -4.89 10.37 4.91
C GLU A 82 -4.44 11.73 4.38
N THR A 83 -5.12 12.77 4.83
CA THR A 83 -4.76 14.16 4.61
C THR A 83 -4.75 14.85 5.97
N TYR A 84 -3.60 15.38 6.38
CA TYR A 84 -3.45 16.05 7.67
C TYR A 84 -2.84 17.44 7.51
N GLU A 85 -3.26 18.35 8.39
CA GLU A 85 -2.82 19.73 8.41
C GLU A 85 -1.45 19.83 9.07
N LEU A 86 -0.48 20.46 8.40
CA LEU A 86 0.79 20.80 9.03
C LEU A 86 0.62 22.01 9.92
N ILE A 87 1.34 22.03 11.04
CA ILE A 87 1.47 23.23 11.87
C ILE A 87 2.80 23.91 11.54
N PRO A 88 2.79 25.18 11.08
CA PRO A 88 1.64 26.10 10.97
C PRO A 88 0.72 25.81 9.78
N ALA A 89 -0.59 25.98 10.02
CA ALA A 89 -1.80 25.60 9.25
C ALA A 89 -1.95 26.12 7.79
N GLU A 90 -0.87 26.22 7.02
CA GLU A 90 -0.90 26.71 5.63
C GLU A 90 -0.57 25.62 4.60
N GLU A 91 -0.16 24.44 5.06
CA GLU A 91 0.23 23.31 4.20
C GLU A 91 -0.46 22.02 4.69
N TYR A 92 -0.89 21.18 3.74
CA TYR A 92 -1.42 19.85 4.03
C TYR A 92 -0.41 18.81 3.55
N GLU A 93 -0.17 17.81 4.39
CA GLU A 93 0.57 16.60 4.04
C GLU A 93 -0.40 15.45 3.76
N TYR A 94 0.09 14.50 2.96
CA TYR A 94 -0.70 13.38 2.47
C TYR A 94 0.09 12.10 2.64
N ALA A 95 -0.57 11.11 3.22
CA ALA A 95 0.02 9.79 3.41
C ALA A 95 -0.98 8.71 3.01
N VAL A 96 -0.47 7.62 2.46
CA VAL A 96 -1.26 6.40 2.26
C VAL A 96 -0.85 5.40 3.33
N GLN A 97 -1.70 5.19 4.33
CA GLN A 97 -1.45 4.23 5.40
C GLN A 97 -1.96 2.84 5.03
N TYR A 98 -1.19 1.81 5.37
CA TYR A 98 -1.54 0.42 5.15
C TYR A 98 -1.67 -0.29 6.49
N TRP A 99 -2.87 -0.73 6.82
CA TRP A 99 -3.17 -1.41 8.08
C TRP A 99 -3.61 -2.84 7.84
N LEU A 100 -3.16 -3.75 8.70
CA LEU A 100 -3.63 -5.12 8.79
C LEU A 100 -4.61 -5.26 9.94
N ARG A 101 -5.87 -5.58 9.62
CA ARG A 101 -6.87 -6.03 10.59
C ARG A 101 -6.81 -7.54 10.69
N ILE A 102 -6.39 -8.04 11.85
CA ILE A 102 -6.39 -9.47 12.13
C ILE A 102 -7.70 -9.79 12.86
N ALA A 103 -8.54 -10.65 12.25
CA ALA A 103 -9.75 -11.18 12.86
C ALA A 103 -9.58 -11.49 14.37
N GLY A 104 -10.43 -10.88 15.19
CA GLY A 104 -10.41 -11.05 16.65
C GLY A 104 -9.33 -10.27 17.40
N GLN A 105 -8.58 -9.39 16.73
CA GLN A 105 -7.55 -8.55 17.35
C GLN A 105 -7.81 -7.06 17.08
N GLU A 106 -7.65 -6.27 18.12
CA GLU A 106 -7.65 -4.81 18.07
C GLU A 106 -6.48 -4.26 18.92
N PRO A 107 -5.93 -3.09 18.61
CA PRO A 107 -6.12 -2.30 17.38
C PRO A 107 -5.47 -2.97 16.14
N PRO A 108 -5.73 -2.48 14.91
CA PRO A 108 -5.03 -2.92 13.71
C PRO A 108 -3.51 -2.73 13.80
N HIS A 109 -2.79 -3.42 12.93
CA HIS A 109 -1.33 -3.40 12.86
C HIS A 109 -0.90 -2.58 11.65
N ILE A 110 0.03 -1.64 11.81
CA ILE A 110 0.57 -0.88 10.67
C ILE A 110 1.49 -1.80 9.87
N LEU A 111 1.24 -1.94 8.58
CA LEU A 111 2.10 -2.66 7.63
C LEU A 111 3.12 -1.73 6.98
N GLY A 112 2.72 -0.49 6.71
CA GLY A 112 3.54 0.53 6.08
C GLY A 112 2.77 1.81 5.80
N ALA A 113 3.48 2.80 5.26
CA ALA A 113 2.96 4.06 4.77
C ALA A 113 3.63 4.40 3.43
N ALA A 114 2.94 5.17 2.58
CA ALA A 114 3.53 5.82 1.41
C ALA A 114 3.26 7.32 1.47
N GLU A 115 4.33 8.09 1.58
CA GLU A 115 4.37 9.54 1.78
C GLU A 115 5.15 10.19 0.63
N MET A 116 5.18 11.53 0.59
CA MET A 116 5.81 12.28 -0.49
C MET A 116 7.33 11.99 -0.57
N GLU A 117 7.96 11.84 0.59
CA GLU A 117 9.39 11.61 0.78
C GLU A 117 9.79 10.14 0.61
N GLY A 118 8.83 9.21 0.59
CA GLY A 118 9.14 7.80 0.74
C GLY A 118 7.92 6.93 0.96
N ALA A 119 7.97 5.70 0.44
CA ALA A 119 7.22 4.60 1.01
C ALA A 119 8.09 3.80 1.96
N TYR A 120 7.50 3.47 3.10
CA TYR A 120 8.10 2.76 4.19
C TYR A 120 7.15 1.63 4.55
N GLY A 121 7.48 0.42 4.17
CA GLY A 121 6.56 -0.70 4.23
C GLY A 121 7.29 -2.00 4.39
N GLY A 122 6.54 -3.08 4.57
CA GLY A 122 7.14 -4.31 5.02
C GLY A 122 6.38 -5.56 4.67
N ILE A 123 5.89 -5.67 3.44
CA ILE A 123 5.46 -6.98 2.92
C ILE A 123 6.52 -7.58 2.02
N ARG A 124 6.62 -8.91 2.06
CA ARG A 124 7.46 -9.70 1.18
C ARG A 124 6.73 -10.00 -0.13
N TRP A 125 7.47 -10.33 -1.18
CA TRP A 125 6.88 -10.74 -2.46
C TRP A 125 5.89 -11.90 -2.32
N PRO A 126 6.19 -13.01 -1.61
CA PRO A 126 5.23 -14.10 -1.44
C PRO A 126 3.95 -13.69 -0.67
N GLU A 127 4.09 -12.77 0.28
CA GLU A 127 2.95 -12.25 1.07
C GLU A 127 2.07 -11.34 0.22
N LEU A 128 2.68 -10.50 -0.64
CA LEU A 128 1.98 -9.68 -1.62
C LEU A 128 1.21 -10.57 -2.61
N VAL A 129 1.87 -11.57 -3.20
CA VAL A 129 1.24 -12.51 -4.14
C VAL A 129 0.05 -13.22 -3.50
N LYS A 130 0.18 -13.66 -2.25
CA LYS A 130 -0.96 -14.24 -1.50
C LYS A 130 -2.08 -13.23 -1.27
N ALA A 131 -1.75 -12.02 -0.81
CA ALA A 131 -2.74 -10.99 -0.54
C ALA A 131 -3.47 -10.52 -1.82
N ALA A 132 -2.81 -10.62 -2.97
CA ALA A 132 -3.41 -10.35 -4.28
C ALA A 132 -4.39 -11.44 -4.73
N ALA A 133 -4.30 -12.66 -4.20
CA ALA A 133 -5.27 -13.71 -4.52
C ALA A 133 -6.68 -13.35 -4.03
N PRO A 134 -7.75 -13.71 -4.75
CA PRO A 134 -9.12 -13.48 -4.30
C PRO A 134 -9.40 -14.17 -2.96
N ALA A 135 -9.94 -13.39 -2.02
CA ALA A 135 -10.44 -13.88 -0.74
C ALA A 135 -11.57 -12.98 -0.24
N GLY A 136 -12.47 -13.58 0.55
CA GLY A 136 -13.59 -12.89 1.19
C GLY A 136 -14.58 -12.25 0.20
N THR A 137 -15.32 -11.25 0.67
CA THR A 137 -16.28 -10.44 -0.11
C THR A 137 -16.13 -8.97 0.25
N GLY A 138 -16.41 -8.06 -0.69
CA GLY A 138 -16.32 -6.61 -0.47
C GLY A 138 -14.91 -6.04 -0.68
N GLY A 139 -14.78 -4.73 -0.82
CA GLY A 139 -13.51 -4.10 -1.18
C GLY A 139 -13.00 -4.51 -2.57
N ILE A 140 -11.69 -4.39 -2.80
CA ILE A 140 -11.05 -4.72 -4.06
C ILE A 140 -11.09 -6.24 -4.27
N GLN A 141 -11.69 -6.70 -5.38
CA GLN A 141 -11.81 -8.13 -5.69
C GLN A 141 -10.87 -8.59 -6.80
N GLN A 142 -10.50 -7.70 -7.72
CA GLN A 142 -9.67 -8.06 -8.87
C GLN A 142 -8.21 -8.29 -8.43
N PRO A 143 -7.59 -9.44 -8.75
CA PRO A 143 -6.23 -9.73 -8.35
C PRO A 143 -5.20 -8.71 -8.82
N SER A 144 -5.32 -8.22 -10.05
CA SER A 144 -4.45 -7.19 -10.60
C SER A 144 -4.52 -5.89 -9.81
N ALA A 145 -5.73 -5.45 -9.46
CA ALA A 145 -5.93 -4.27 -8.62
C ALA A 145 -5.36 -4.48 -7.21
N ARG A 146 -5.56 -5.65 -6.58
CA ARG A 146 -4.98 -5.96 -5.27
C ARG A 146 -3.44 -5.94 -5.30
N LEU A 147 -2.85 -6.52 -6.36
CA LEU A 147 -1.41 -6.54 -6.59
C LEU A 147 -0.83 -5.11 -6.65
N LEU A 148 -1.40 -4.25 -7.51
CA LEU A 148 -0.94 -2.87 -7.67
C LEU A 148 -1.21 -2.02 -6.43
N ALA A 149 -2.34 -2.25 -5.74
CA ALA A 149 -2.69 -1.53 -4.53
C ALA A 149 -1.67 -1.74 -3.41
N LEU A 150 -1.08 -2.94 -3.30
CA LEU A 150 -0.10 -3.28 -2.26
C LEU A 150 1.36 -3.05 -2.67
N LEU A 151 1.61 -2.76 -3.95
CA LEU A 151 2.96 -2.58 -4.46
C LEU A 151 3.78 -1.50 -3.72
N PRO A 152 3.20 -0.37 -3.27
CA PRO A 152 3.96 0.65 -2.56
C PRO A 152 4.60 0.21 -1.25
N ILE A 153 4.11 -0.85 -0.61
CA ILE A 153 4.68 -1.36 0.64
C ILE A 153 5.53 -2.62 0.46
N LEU A 154 5.82 -3.00 -0.79
CA LEU A 154 6.74 -4.09 -1.13
C LEU A 154 8.19 -3.65 -0.90
N THR A 155 8.86 -4.25 0.09
CA THR A 155 10.25 -3.95 0.42
C THR A 155 11.10 -5.22 0.46
N ASP A 156 10.87 -6.12 -0.50
CA ASP A 156 11.59 -7.39 -0.56
C ASP A 156 12.80 -7.27 -1.48
N ALA A 157 14.00 -7.51 -0.96
CA ALA A 157 15.23 -7.53 -1.75
C ALA A 157 15.31 -8.76 -2.69
N ASP A 158 14.62 -9.85 -2.34
CA ASP A 158 14.75 -11.14 -3.01
C ASP A 158 13.58 -11.40 -3.99
N ILE A 159 13.13 -10.38 -4.71
CA ILE A 159 12.02 -10.50 -5.67
C ILE A 159 12.44 -11.37 -6.87
N PRO A 160 11.75 -12.51 -7.14
CA PRO A 160 12.00 -13.30 -8.32
C PRO A 160 11.52 -12.55 -9.57
N GLN A 161 12.45 -11.98 -10.37
CA GLN A 161 12.10 -11.22 -11.57
C GLN A 161 11.26 -12.03 -12.58
N SER A 162 11.48 -13.35 -12.63
CA SER A 162 10.69 -14.27 -13.48
C SER A 162 9.21 -14.32 -13.13
N GLU A 163 8.83 -13.96 -11.90
CA GLU A 163 7.43 -13.86 -11.46
C GLU A 163 6.95 -12.41 -11.48
N PHE A 164 7.76 -11.49 -10.96
CA PHE A 164 7.40 -10.08 -10.85
C PHE A 164 7.07 -9.45 -12.20
N LEU A 165 7.97 -9.60 -13.19
CA LEU A 165 7.83 -8.99 -14.50
C LEU A 165 6.50 -9.34 -15.20
N PRO A 166 6.14 -10.63 -15.38
CA PRO A 166 4.89 -10.98 -16.03
C PRO A 166 3.65 -10.60 -15.20
N MET A 167 3.68 -10.76 -13.88
CA MET A 167 2.52 -10.49 -13.03
C MET A 167 2.19 -8.99 -12.95
N VAL A 168 3.19 -8.14 -12.73
CA VAL A 168 2.99 -6.70 -12.61
C VAL A 168 2.68 -6.07 -13.97
N SER A 169 3.32 -6.52 -15.05
CA SER A 169 2.96 -6.05 -16.41
C SER A 169 1.51 -6.40 -16.76
N ALA A 170 1.07 -7.64 -16.47
CA ALA A 170 -0.32 -8.02 -16.69
C ALA A 170 -1.28 -7.15 -15.87
N ALA A 171 -0.97 -6.89 -14.59
CA ALA A 171 -1.79 -6.06 -13.74
C ALA A 171 -1.86 -4.60 -14.21
N LEU A 172 -0.72 -3.99 -14.58
CA LEU A 172 -0.66 -2.65 -15.15
C LEU A 172 -1.51 -2.54 -16.42
N ARG A 173 -1.39 -3.52 -17.32
CA ARG A 173 -2.18 -3.58 -18.55
C ARG A 173 -3.67 -3.62 -18.27
N GLU A 174 -4.11 -4.46 -17.33
CA GLU A 174 -5.52 -4.57 -16.95
C GLU A 174 -6.08 -3.25 -16.37
N GLN A 175 -5.23 -2.45 -15.74
CA GLN A 175 -5.60 -1.14 -15.19
C GLN A 175 -5.40 0.02 -16.18
N GLY A 176 -5.08 -0.27 -17.45
CA GLY A 176 -5.03 0.71 -18.53
C GLY A 176 -3.67 1.38 -18.74
N ALA A 177 -2.58 0.79 -18.23
CA ALA A 177 -1.25 1.33 -18.47
C ALA A 177 -0.83 1.18 -19.94
N THR A 178 -0.12 2.19 -20.46
CA THR A 178 0.17 2.35 -21.89
C THR A 178 1.42 1.61 -22.35
N ALA A 179 2.36 1.32 -21.45
CA ALA A 179 3.61 0.63 -21.73
C ALA A 179 4.00 -0.34 -20.59
N PRO A 180 3.14 -1.33 -20.27
CA PRO A 180 3.21 -2.10 -19.02
C PRO A 180 4.54 -2.84 -18.81
N GLU A 181 5.19 -3.35 -19.87
CA GLU A 181 6.52 -3.97 -19.77
C GLU A 181 7.59 -2.98 -19.30
N ALA A 182 7.67 -1.82 -19.95
CA ALA A 182 8.68 -0.81 -19.64
C ALA A 182 8.47 -0.22 -18.24
N GLN A 183 7.20 -0.02 -17.87
CA GLN A 183 6.80 0.50 -16.56
C GLN A 183 7.09 -0.51 -15.45
N THR A 184 6.86 -1.80 -15.69
CA THR A 184 7.24 -2.86 -14.76
C THR A 184 8.75 -2.93 -14.57
N GLN A 185 9.52 -2.74 -15.64
CA GLN A 185 10.97 -2.67 -15.54
C GLN A 185 11.41 -1.48 -14.69
N ALA A 186 10.80 -0.30 -14.88
CA ALA A 186 11.08 0.88 -14.07
C ALA A 186 10.77 0.65 -12.57
N LEU A 187 9.66 -0.03 -12.26
CA LEU A 187 9.31 -0.43 -10.89
C LEU A 187 10.33 -1.37 -10.23
N LEU A 188 11.21 -2.02 -10.98
CA LEU A 188 12.31 -2.83 -10.43
C LEU A 188 13.61 -2.05 -10.30
N THR A 189 13.91 -1.14 -11.24
CA THR A 189 15.24 -0.53 -11.36
C THR A 189 15.34 0.88 -10.81
N ASP A 190 14.22 1.59 -10.71
CA ASP A 190 14.13 2.99 -10.29
C ASP A 190 13.13 3.14 -9.14
N ARG A 191 13.25 2.27 -8.13
CA ARG A 191 12.44 2.38 -6.92
C ARG A 191 12.91 3.59 -6.13
N GLN A 192 12.10 4.65 -6.11
CA GLN A 192 12.41 5.83 -5.33
C GLN A 192 12.19 5.64 -3.82
N TYR A 193 11.45 4.60 -3.43
CA TYR A 193 10.89 4.47 -2.11
C TYR A 193 11.32 3.19 -1.39
N GLY A 194 11.93 3.39 -0.21
CA GLY A 194 12.38 2.34 0.70
C GLY A 194 13.66 1.65 0.22
N GLU A 195 14.61 1.40 1.13
CA GLU A 195 15.68 0.45 0.83
C GLU A 195 15.06 -0.95 0.78
N ASP A 196 15.43 -1.73 -0.24
CA ASP A 196 15.07 -3.14 -0.30
C ASP A 196 15.49 -3.82 1.00
N ALA A 197 14.53 -4.42 1.71
CA ALA A 197 14.78 -4.99 3.02
C ALA A 197 15.20 -6.45 2.88
N THR A 198 16.22 -6.83 3.64
CA THR A 198 16.62 -8.23 3.76
C THR A 198 15.72 -8.89 4.78
N TRP A 199 14.97 -9.89 4.34
CA TRP A 199 14.05 -10.63 5.18
C TRP A 199 14.71 -11.85 5.80
N SER A 200 14.34 -12.13 7.04
CA SER A 200 14.87 -13.25 7.79
C SER A 200 13.78 -13.87 8.66
N VAL A 201 13.88 -15.18 8.85
CA VAL A 201 12.93 -15.96 9.63
C VAL A 201 13.63 -16.54 10.86
N ASP A 202 12.99 -16.43 12.01
CA ASP A 202 13.46 -17.08 13.23
C ASP A 202 13.01 -18.55 13.32
N ALA A 203 13.37 -19.23 14.42
CA ALA A 203 13.05 -20.64 14.62
C ALA A 203 11.53 -20.89 14.73
N GLU A 204 10.77 -19.86 15.08
CA GLU A 204 9.31 -19.87 15.24
C GLU A 204 8.57 -19.54 13.94
N GLY A 205 9.28 -19.28 12.83
CA GLY A 205 8.69 -18.95 11.55
C GLY A 205 8.26 -17.49 11.42
N ILE A 206 8.72 -16.61 12.30
CA ILE A 206 8.37 -15.19 12.32
C ILE A 206 9.35 -14.43 11.42
N TRP A 207 8.78 -13.66 10.50
CA TRP A 207 9.56 -12.87 9.55
C TRP A 207 9.86 -11.48 10.10
N THR A 208 11.13 -11.10 10.05
CA THR A 208 11.65 -9.77 10.41
C THR A 208 12.56 -9.25 9.31
N CYS A 209 12.71 -7.92 9.24
CA CYS A 209 13.57 -7.24 8.28
C CYS A 209 14.62 -6.37 9.01
N ASP A 210 15.59 -5.88 8.26
CA ASP A 210 16.70 -5.05 8.74
C ASP A 210 16.55 -3.54 8.43
N THR A 211 15.60 -3.16 7.57
CA THR A 211 15.40 -1.77 7.16
C THR A 211 14.40 -1.02 8.05
N TRP A 212 14.73 0.22 8.43
CA TRP A 212 13.81 1.20 9.02
C TRP A 212 13.32 2.18 7.95
N PRO A 213 12.05 2.65 7.98
CA PRO A 213 10.97 2.38 8.92
C PRO A 213 10.08 1.22 8.47
N ASN A 214 10.29 0.03 9.03
CA ASN A 214 9.46 -1.14 8.73
C ASN A 214 8.85 -1.68 10.03
N SER A 215 7.57 -2.03 9.97
CA SER A 215 6.81 -2.60 11.08
C SER A 215 7.38 -3.92 11.61
N ARG A 216 8.25 -4.58 10.84
CA ARG A 216 8.92 -5.83 11.25
C ARG A 216 10.43 -5.69 11.45
N LEU A 217 10.91 -4.48 11.77
CA LEU A 217 12.34 -4.23 12.05
C LEU A 217 12.83 -5.08 13.23
N ARG A 218 13.89 -5.85 12.99
CA ARG A 218 14.53 -6.77 13.94
C ARG A 218 14.96 -6.09 15.26
N THR A 219 15.44 -4.85 15.21
CA THR A 219 15.99 -4.13 16.38
C THR A 219 14.91 -3.48 17.24
N HIS A 220 13.67 -3.37 16.74
CA HIS A 220 12.55 -2.86 17.53
C HIS A 220 11.99 -3.98 18.43
N SER A 221 12.62 -4.17 19.59
CA SER A 221 12.15 -5.01 20.70
C SER A 221 10.75 -4.64 21.23
N HIS A 222 10.21 -3.50 20.80
CA HIS A 222 8.93 -2.95 21.22
C HIS A 222 7.83 -3.06 20.16
N ASN A 223 8.06 -3.69 19.00
CA ASN A 223 6.95 -3.99 18.09
C ASN A 223 6.35 -5.35 18.47
N PRO A 224 5.24 -5.41 19.21
CA PRO A 224 4.87 -6.62 19.94
C PRO A 224 4.23 -7.71 19.06
N ARG A 225 4.25 -7.58 17.74
CA ARG A 225 3.33 -8.29 16.84
C ARG A 225 3.85 -8.83 15.49
N PRO A 226 5.16 -8.90 15.17
CA PRO A 226 5.65 -9.55 13.94
C PRO A 226 5.07 -10.95 13.72
N ALA A 227 4.93 -11.74 14.79
CA ALA A 227 4.34 -13.08 14.73
C ALA A 227 2.86 -13.09 14.28
N ALA A 228 2.08 -12.08 14.64
CA ALA A 228 0.68 -11.99 14.23
C ALA A 228 0.58 -11.59 12.74
N VAL A 229 1.38 -10.60 12.33
CA VAL A 229 1.49 -10.16 10.93
C VAL A 229 1.96 -11.30 10.03
N SER A 230 3.06 -11.97 10.39
CA SER A 230 3.60 -13.10 9.64
C SER A 230 2.61 -14.24 9.49
N ARG A 231 1.81 -14.55 10.52
CA ARG A 231 0.79 -15.61 10.42
C ARG A 231 -0.40 -15.21 9.55
N ALA A 232 -0.86 -13.97 9.64
CA ALA A 232 -1.97 -13.47 8.84
C ALA A 232 -1.62 -13.35 7.35
N LEU A 233 -0.34 -13.10 7.03
CA LEU A 233 0.17 -12.95 5.67
C LEU A 233 0.92 -14.19 5.14
N ALA A 234 1.14 -15.22 5.97
CA ALA A 234 1.88 -16.41 5.59
C ALA A 234 1.28 -17.05 4.32
N PRO A 235 2.09 -17.45 3.32
CA PRO A 235 1.70 -18.19 2.10
C PRO A 235 0.71 -19.34 2.32
#